data_AF-A0A661CQN0-F1
#
_entry.id   AF-A0A661CQN0-F1
#
_cell.length_a   1.000
_cell.length_b   1.000
_cell.length_c   1.000
_cell.angle_alpha   90.00
_cell.angle_beta   90.00
_cell.angle_gamma   90.00
#
_symmetry.space_group_name_H-M   'P 1'
#
loop_
_entity.id
_entity.type
_entity.pdbx_description
1 polymer ?
#
loop_
_entity_poly.entity_id
_entity_poly.type
_entity_poly.pdbx_seq_one_letter_code
_entity_poly.pdbx_strand_id
1 'polypeptide(L)'
;MNAIQLETPREEIYPQPTFAKVLEQAARHKERMTLNYQDKIFVALIPMEELELIEKIEECIDIATIQERQDEDSISLTDFKKELGL
;
A
#
# COMPACT_ATOMS: atom_id res chain seq x y z
N MET A 1 25.28 -50.10 -5.54
CA MET A 1 25.05 -48.66 -5.25
C MET A 1 23.56 -48.42 -5.49
N ASN A 2 22.76 -48.28 -4.43
CA ASN A 2 21.32 -48.00 -4.56
C ASN A 2 21.13 -46.48 -4.52
N ALA A 3 20.62 -45.91 -5.61
CA ALA A 3 20.22 -44.52 -5.64
C ALA A 3 18.94 -44.38 -4.81
N ILE A 4 19.04 -43.64 -3.71
CA ILE A 4 17.89 -43.23 -2.92
C ILE A 4 17.23 -42.10 -3.71
N GLN A 5 16.07 -42.37 -4.31
CA GLN A 5 15.22 -41.30 -4.85
C GLN A 5 14.69 -40.51 -3.66
N LEU A 6 15.16 -39.27 -3.53
CA LEU A 6 14.61 -38.28 -2.61
C LEU A 6 13.20 -37.94 -3.11
N GLU A 7 12.18 -38.49 -2.45
CA GLU A 7 10.81 -38.05 -2.68
C GLU A 7 10.70 -36.57 -2.33
N THR A 8 10.35 -35.75 -3.33
CA THR A 8 9.97 -34.35 -3.12
C THR A 8 8.78 -34.32 -2.15
N PRO A 9 8.81 -33.50 -1.08
CA PRO A 9 7.69 -33.40 -0.15
C PRO A 9 6.43 -33.03 -0.92
N ARG A 10 5.37 -33.82 -0.76
CA ARG A 10 4.03 -33.42 -1.23
C ARG A 10 3.70 -32.11 -0.53
N GLU A 11 3.42 -31.05 -1.31
CA GLU A 11 2.81 -29.85 -0.78
C GLU A 11 1.56 -30.27 0.01
N GLU A 12 1.61 -30.09 1.33
CA GLU A 12 0.44 -30.27 2.17
C GLU A 12 -0.61 -29.26 1.68
N ILE A 13 -1.68 -29.76 1.08
CA ILE A 13 -2.80 -28.93 0.60
C ILE A 13 -3.56 -28.46 1.83
N TYR A 14 -3.03 -27.44 2.50
CA TYR A 14 -3.80 -26.69 3.47
C TYR A 14 -4.89 -25.93 2.71
N PRO A 15 -6.17 -26.05 3.11
CA PRO A 15 -7.23 -25.28 2.49
C PRO A 15 -6.89 -23.80 2.66
N GLN A 16 -6.76 -23.09 1.54
CA GLN A 16 -6.53 -21.65 1.54
C GLN A 16 -7.68 -20.97 2.29
N PRO A 17 -7.39 -20.04 3.22
CA PRO A 17 -8.43 -19.32 3.94
C PRO A 17 -9.31 -18.57 2.93
N THR A 18 -10.62 -18.53 3.20
CA THR A 18 -11.51 -17.69 2.42
C THR A 18 -11.14 -16.24 2.61
N PHE A 19 -11.38 -15.40 1.60
CA PHE A 19 -11.11 -13.97 1.70
C PHE A 19 -11.78 -13.33 2.93
N ALA A 20 -13.01 -13.74 3.27
CA ALA A 20 -13.70 -13.29 4.47
C ALA A 20 -12.93 -13.58 5.77
N LYS A 21 -12.32 -14.77 5.90
CA LYS A 21 -11.50 -15.10 7.08
C LYS A 21 -10.23 -14.26 7.17
N VAL A 22 -9.61 -13.98 6.02
CA VAL A 22 -8.45 -13.08 5.94
C VAL A 22 -8.83 -11.67 6.40
N LEU A 23 -9.98 -11.15 5.94
CA LEU A 23 -10.49 -9.85 6.39
C LEU A 23 -10.79 -9.82 7.89
N GLU A 24 -11.46 -10.84 8.42
CA GLU A 24 -11.74 -10.93 9.86
C GLU A 24 -10.47 -10.95 10.70
N GLN A 25 -9.43 -11.66 10.25
CA GLN A 25 -8.14 -11.69 10.94
C GLN A 25 -7.46 -10.32 10.92
N ALA A 26 -7.38 -9.68 9.75
CA ALA A 26 -6.79 -8.36 9.59
C ALA A 26 -7.51 -7.31 10.45
N ALA A 27 -8.85 -7.33 10.46
CA ALA A 27 -9.66 -6.42 11.27
C ALA A 27 -9.47 -6.66 12.77
N ARG A 28 -9.42 -7.92 13.22
CA ARG A 28 -9.28 -8.25 14.65
C ARG A 28 -7.93 -7.83 15.23
N HIS A 29 -6.86 -8.07 14.49
CA HIS A 29 -5.49 -7.84 14.97
C HIS A 29 -4.92 -6.49 14.51
N LYS A 30 -5.69 -5.73 13.71
CA LYS A 30 -5.22 -4.51 13.03
C LYS A 30 -3.94 -4.76 12.23
N GLU A 31 -3.87 -5.93 11.60
CA GLU A 31 -2.71 -6.36 10.80
C GLU A 31 -2.81 -5.80 9.39
N ARG A 32 -1.66 -5.39 8.84
CA ARG A 32 -1.52 -5.13 7.41
C ARG A 32 -1.31 -6.45 6.70
N MET A 33 -2.01 -6.66 5.58
CA MET A 33 -1.84 -7.86 4.77
C MET A 33 -1.73 -7.50 3.29
N THR A 34 -0.99 -8.30 2.54
CA THR A 34 -0.93 -8.20 1.08
C THR A 34 -1.34 -9.52 0.46
N LEU A 35 -2.10 -9.45 -0.64
CA LEU A 35 -2.43 -10.59 -1.49
C LEU A 35 -1.67 -10.43 -2.79
N ASN A 36 -0.86 -11.44 -3.12
CA ASN A 36 -0.05 -11.45 -4.33
C ASN A 36 -0.70 -12.31 -5.41
N TYR A 37 -0.69 -11.83 -6.66
CA TYR A 37 -1.05 -12.59 -7.84
C TYR A 37 0.13 -12.56 -8.83
N GLN A 38 0.62 -13.72 -9.25
CA GLN A 38 1.80 -13.85 -10.12
C GLN A 38 2.99 -13.00 -9.63
N ASP A 39 3.33 -13.14 -8.35
CA ASP A 39 4.43 -12.41 -7.67
C ASP A 39 4.28 -10.88 -7.60
N LYS A 40 3.10 -10.35 -7.91
CA LYS A 40 2.77 -8.92 -7.80
C LYS A 40 1.76 -8.70 -6.69
N ILE A 41 1.97 -7.66 -5.88
CA ILE A 41 0.95 -7.20 -4.94
C ILE A 41 -0.28 -6.79 -5.75
N PHE A 42 -1.38 -7.50 -5.52
CA PHE A 42 -2.66 -7.25 -6.18
C PHE A 42 -3.61 -6.48 -5.25
N VAL A 43 -3.59 -6.80 -3.95
CA VAL A 43 -4.40 -6.13 -2.93
C VAL A 43 -3.55 -5.90 -1.68
N ALA A 44 -3.69 -4.72 -1.08
CA ALA A 44 -3.24 -4.44 0.28
C ALA A 44 -4.45 -4.18 1.18
N LEU A 45 -4.45 -4.80 2.35
CA LEU A 45 -5.43 -4.63 3.41
C LEU A 45 -4.74 -3.85 4.52
N ILE A 46 -5.26 -2.66 4.81
CA ILE A 46 -4.68 -1.74 5.78
C ILE A 46 -5.82 -1.29 6.70
N PRO A 47 -5.62 -1.26 8.04
CA PRO A 47 -6.60 -0.67 8.94
C PRO A 47 -6.89 0.80 8.60
N MET A 48 -8.13 1.21 8.73
CA MET A 48 -8.55 2.57 8.38
C MET A 48 -7.81 3.63 9.20
N GLU A 49 -7.59 3.37 10.49
CA GLU A 49 -6.91 4.31 11.39
C GLU A 49 -5.46 4.57 10.99
N GLU A 50 -4.85 3.61 10.30
CA GLU A 50 -3.50 3.77 9.78
C GLU A 50 -3.49 4.60 8.51
N LEU A 51 -4.45 4.38 7.61
CA LEU A 51 -4.63 5.23 6.44
C LEU A 51 -4.81 6.70 6.86
N GLU A 52 -5.69 6.96 7.83
CA GLU A 52 -5.91 8.30 8.38
C GLU A 52 -4.64 8.90 9.02
N LEU A 53 -3.79 8.08 9.64
CA LEU A 53 -2.52 8.54 10.19
C LEU A 53 -1.54 8.92 9.07
N ILE A 54 -1.46 8.12 8.01
CA ILE A 54 -0.61 8.39 6.85
C ILE A 54 -1.03 9.69 6.18
N GLU A 55 -2.33 9.89 5.97
CA GLU A 55 -2.89 11.14 5.42
C GLU A 55 -2.51 12.36 6.26
N LYS A 56 -2.63 12.28 7.60
CA LYS A 56 -2.21 13.39 8.48
C LYS A 56 -0.72 13.69 8.40
N ILE A 57 0.11 12.66 8.26
CA ILE A 57 1.56 12.83 8.11
C ILE A 57 1.86 13.53 6.78
N GLU A 58 1.20 13.11 5.71
CA GLU A 58 1.35 13.72 4.38
C GLU A 58 0.90 15.19 4.38
N GLU A 59 -0.26 15.49 4.96
CA GLU A 59 -0.73 16.87 5.13
C GLU A 59 0.29 17.74 5.88
N CYS A 60 0.92 17.20 6.94
CA CYS A 60 1.96 17.92 7.68
C CYS A 60 3.20 18.20 6.82
N ILE A 61 3.61 17.25 5.98
CA ILE A 61 4.76 17.39 5.07
C ILE A 61 4.44 18.42 3.98
N ASP A 62 3.24 18.38 3.42
CA ASP A 62 2.80 19.32 2.39
C ASP A 62 2.75 20.75 2.94
N ILE A 63 2.18 20.95 4.13
CA ILE A 63 2.18 22.25 4.79
C ILE A 63 3.61 22.74 5.05
N ALA A 64 4.48 21.89 5.58
CA ALA A 64 5.88 22.24 5.81
C ALA A 64 6.59 22.64 4.51
N THR A 65 6.35 21.90 3.43
CA THR A 65 6.92 22.17 2.10
C THR A 65 6.43 23.52 1.56
N ILE A 66 5.14 23.82 1.71
CA ILE A 66 4.58 25.12 1.32
C ILE A 66 5.22 26.24 2.16
N GLN A 67 5.37 26.04 3.46
CA GLN A 67 5.98 27.03 4.37
C GLN A 67 7.43 27.32 4.02
N GLU A 68 8.23 26.30 3.70
CA GLU A 68 9.64 26.46 3.27
C GLU A 68 9.78 27.25 1.97
N ARG A 69 8.75 27.26 1.13
CA ARG A 69 8.73 27.91 -0.19
C ARG A 69 7.89 29.18 -0.24
N GLN A 70 7.47 29.72 0.91
CA GLN A 70 6.62 30.92 0.95
C GLN A 70 7.26 32.15 0.30
N ASP A 71 8.60 32.20 0.29
CA ASP A 71 9.36 33.31 -0.28
C ASP A 71 9.77 33.06 -1.75
N GLU A 72 9.35 31.95 -2.36
CA GLU A 72 9.61 31.69 -3.79
C GLU A 72 8.67 32.52 -4.67
N ASP A 73 9.15 32.87 -5.87
CA ASP A 73 8.33 33.55 -6.87
C ASP A 73 7.10 32.68 -7.22
N SER A 74 5.92 33.25 -7.06
CA SER A 74 4.65 32.57 -7.38
C SER A 74 3.98 33.23 -8.58
N ILE A 75 3.27 32.42 -9.37
CA ILE A 75 2.45 32.91 -10.49
C ILE A 75 0.98 32.92 -10.08
N SER A 76 0.20 33.82 -10.68
CA SER A 76 -1.24 33.82 -10.46
C SER A 76 -1.87 32.55 -11.07
N LEU A 77 -2.99 32.09 -10.50
CA LEU A 77 -3.75 30.96 -11.06
C LEU A 77 -4.16 31.22 -12.53
N THR A 78 -4.38 32.48 -12.89
CA THR A 78 -4.72 32.88 -14.27
C THR A 78 -3.55 32.67 -15.22
N ASP A 79 -2.35 33.09 -14.82
CA ASP A 79 -1.14 32.91 -15.63
C ASP A 79 -0.79 31.42 -15.75
N PHE A 80 -0.93 30.66 -14.66
CA PHE A 80 -0.77 29.21 -14.67
C PHE A 80 -1.72 28.51 -15.65
N LYS A 81 -3.02 28.87 -15.64
CA LYS A 81 -4.00 28.30 -16.59
C LYS A 81 -3.63 28.60 -18.03
N LYS A 82 -3.18 29.84 -18.30
CA LYS A 82 -2.73 30.25 -19.62
C LYS A 82 -1.50 29.45 -20.09
N GLU A 83 -0.55 29.16 -19.21
CA GLU A 83 0.60 28.29 -19.52
C GLU A 83 0.18 26.85 -19.83
N LEU A 84 -0.83 26.33 -19.14
CA LEU A 84 -1.39 25.00 -19.37
C LEU A 84 -2.34 24.92 -20.59
N GLY A 85 -2.65 26.05 -21.24
CA GLY A 85 -3.60 26.11 -22.35
C GLY A 85 -5.07 25.86 -21.93
N LEU A 86 -5.41 26.17 -20.67
CA LEU A 86 -6.75 26.06 -20.08
C LEU A 86 -7.50 27.39 -20.07
#